data_AF-A0A833D297-F1
#
_entry.id   AF-A0A833D297-F1
#
_cell.length_a   1.000
_cell.length_b   1.000
_cell.length_c   1.000
_cell.angle_alpha   90.00
_cell.angle_beta   90.00
_cell.angle_gamma   90.00
#
_symmetry.space_group_name_H-M   'P 1'
#
loop_
_entity.id
_entity.type
_entity.pdbx_description
1 polymer ?
#
loop_
_entity_poly.entity_id
_entity_poly.type
_entity_poly.pdbx_seq_one_letter_code
_entity_poly.pdbx_strand_id
1 'polypeptide(L)'
;METFALIAADLGGAFKSLGAGFLVAFTLKNVALMLVGILLGVIIGVLPGLGGANGVAILLPLTFQLAQTPGGATSAIILLSCLYWGALFGGAITSILFNIPGEPW
;
A
#
# COMPACT_ATOMS: atom_id res chain seq x y z
N MET A 1 -27.17 -1.68 -32.26
CA MET A 1 -26.51 -0.36 -32.13
C MET A 1 -26.49 0.14 -30.68
N GLU A 2 -27.55 -0.06 -29.88
CA GLU A 2 -27.58 0.34 -28.45
C GLU A 2 -26.53 -0.36 -27.57
N THR A 3 -26.22 -1.64 -27.82
CA THR A 3 -25.21 -2.39 -27.05
C THR A 3 -23.80 -1.81 -27.19
N PHE A 4 -23.45 -1.30 -28.37
CA PHE A 4 -22.16 -0.66 -28.61
C PHE A 4 -22.06 0.71 -27.92
N ALA A 5 -23.17 1.47 -27.90
CA ALA A 5 -23.24 2.74 -27.19
C ALA A 5 -23.12 2.55 -25.66
N LEU A 6 -23.71 1.47 -25.11
CA LEU A 6 -23.55 1.09 -23.69
C LEU A 6 -22.10 0.76 -23.33
N ILE A 7 -21.39 0.00 -24.17
CA ILE A 7 -19.97 -0.34 -23.96
C ILE A 7 -19.09 0.92 -23.97
N ALA A 8 -19.32 1.83 -24.91
CA ALA A 8 -18.58 3.09 -24.98
C ALA A 8 -18.85 4.01 -23.77
N ALA A 9 -20.08 4.04 -23.26
CA ALA A 9 -20.44 4.78 -22.05
C ALA A 9 -19.80 4.19 -20.78
N ASP A 10 -19.75 2.85 -20.67
CA ASP A 10 -19.10 2.15 -19.56
C ASP A 10 -17.60 2.44 -19.53
N LEU A 11 -16.93 2.40 -20.69
CA LEU A 11 -15.52 2.73 -20.82
C LEU A 11 -15.22 4.18 -20.38
N GLY A 12 -16.06 5.13 -20.75
CA GLY A 12 -15.97 6.51 -20.26
C GLY A 12 -16.12 6.62 -18.73
N GLY A 13 -17.03 5.82 -18.16
CA GLY A 13 -17.21 5.69 -16.71
C GLY A 13 -16.00 5.09 -15.99
N ALA A 14 -15.33 4.10 -16.61
CA ALA A 14 -14.14 3.46 -16.08
C ALA A 14 -12.97 4.45 -15.97
N PHE A 15 -12.68 5.21 -17.04
CA PHE A 15 -11.62 6.22 -17.02
C PHE A 15 -11.90 7.33 -16.00
N LYS A 16 -13.16 7.74 -15.85
CA LYS A 16 -13.55 8.72 -14.83
C LYS A 16 -13.32 8.18 -13.41
N SER A 17 -13.64 6.92 -13.16
CA SER A 17 -13.41 6.26 -11.87
C SER A 17 -11.92 6.12 -11.55
N LEU A 18 -11.11 5.77 -12.55
CA LEU A 18 -9.65 5.72 -12.40
C LEU A 18 -9.06 7.10 -12.06
N GLY A 19 -9.47 8.13 -12.79
CA GLY A 19 -9.05 9.51 -12.51
C GLY A 19 -9.44 9.97 -11.10
N ALA A 20 -10.65 9.65 -10.66
CA ALA A 20 -11.09 9.92 -9.29
C ALA A 20 -10.24 9.18 -8.25
N GLY A 21 -9.87 7.93 -8.50
CA GLY A 21 -8.98 7.15 -7.62
C GLY A 21 -7.60 7.78 -7.45
N PHE A 22 -6.98 8.25 -8.53
CA PHE A 22 -5.70 8.98 -8.46
C PHE A 22 -5.82 10.28 -7.65
N LEU A 23 -6.89 11.04 -7.84
CA LEU A 23 -7.13 12.25 -7.05
C LEU A 23 -7.20 11.96 -5.55
N VAL A 24 -7.84 10.85 -5.15
CA VAL A 24 -7.89 10.41 -3.75
C VAL A 24 -6.50 9.99 -3.26
N ALA A 25 -5.75 9.23 -4.06
CA ALA A 25 -4.40 8.77 -3.69
C ALA A 25 -3.42 9.94 -3.46
N PHE A 26 -3.50 11.00 -4.27
CA PHE A 26 -2.65 12.19 -4.16
C PHE A 26 -3.14 13.24 -3.14
N THR A 27 -4.17 12.94 -2.35
CA THR A 27 -4.54 13.82 -1.22
C THR A 27 -3.39 13.90 -0.21
N LEU A 28 -3.20 15.08 0.39
CA LEU A 28 -2.08 15.32 1.33
C LEU A 28 -2.03 14.30 2.47
N LYS A 29 -3.20 13.90 3.01
CA LYS A 29 -3.33 12.86 4.03
C LYS A 29 -2.76 11.52 3.56
N ASN A 30 -3.12 11.08 2.35
CA ASN A 30 -2.67 9.80 1.82
C ASN A 30 -1.19 9.84 1.44
N VAL A 31 -0.68 10.96 0.91
CA VAL A 31 0.75 11.14 0.66
C VAL A 31 1.57 11.09 1.95
N ALA A 32 1.12 11.75 3.01
CA ALA A 32 1.77 11.65 4.32
C ALA A 32 1.78 10.20 4.84
N LEU A 33 0.67 9.47 4.70
CA LEU A 33 0.60 8.06 5.06
C LEU A 33 1.46 7.16 4.17
N MET A 34 1.62 7.47 2.89
CA MET A 34 2.56 6.75 2.01
C MET A 34 3.99 6.88 2.53
N LEU A 35 4.41 8.10 2.89
CA LEU A 35 5.75 8.34 3.45
C LEU A 35 5.95 7.60 4.77
N VAL A 36 4.97 7.69 5.69
CA VAL A 36 5.01 6.98 6.97
C VAL A 36 5.05 5.47 6.75
N GLY A 37 4.20 4.94 5.86
CA GLY A 37 4.16 3.51 5.54
C GLY A 37 5.48 3.01 5.01
N ILE A 38 6.08 3.71 4.03
CA ILE A 38 7.40 3.35 3.47
C ILE A 38 8.48 3.37 4.56
N LEU A 39 8.54 4.43 5.38
CA LEU A 39 9.55 4.55 6.45
C LEU A 39 9.41 3.42 7.47
N LEU A 40 8.20 3.15 7.95
CA LEU A 40 7.94 2.05 8.87
C LEU A 40 8.28 0.70 8.22
N GLY A 41 7.94 0.52 6.94
CA GLY A 41 8.28 -0.67 6.18
C GLY A 41 9.78 -0.92 6.15
N VAL A 42 10.56 0.09 5.77
CA VAL A 42 12.04 -0.02 5.75
C VAL A 42 12.58 -0.38 7.13
N ILE A 43 12.10 0.26 8.20
CA ILE A 43 12.53 -0.03 9.57
C ILE A 43 12.23 -1.49 9.94
N ILE A 44 11.03 -1.99 9.63
CA ILE A 44 10.65 -3.38 9.90
C ILE A 44 11.50 -4.35 9.08
N GLY A 45 11.70 -4.08 7.79
CA GLY A 45 12.49 -4.94 6.90
C GLY A 45 13.96 -5.02 7.29
N VAL A 46 14.51 -3.97 7.93
CA VAL A 46 15.88 -3.98 8.46
C VAL A 46 16.01 -4.85 9.73
N LEU A 47 14.93 -5.39 10.27
CA LEU A 47 14.99 -6.35 11.38
C LEU A 47 15.07 -7.78 10.82
N PRO A 48 16.13 -8.55 11.14
CA PRO A 48 16.27 -9.91 10.63
C PRO A 48 15.11 -10.79 11.11
N GLY A 49 14.48 -11.52 10.18
CA GLY A 49 13.34 -12.40 10.46
C GLY A 49 11.97 -11.70 10.52
N LEU A 50 11.90 -10.38 10.38
CA LEU A 50 10.65 -9.63 10.26
C LEU A 50 10.42 -9.22 8.80
N GLY A 51 9.72 -10.08 8.07
CA GLY A 51 9.31 -9.84 6.69
C GLY A 51 8.14 -8.88 6.51
N GLY A 52 7.78 -8.63 5.25
CA GLY A 52 6.67 -7.75 4.87
C GLY A 52 5.32 -8.22 5.44
N ALA A 53 5.05 -9.53 5.44
CA ALA A 53 3.82 -10.10 5.98
C ALA A 53 3.68 -9.86 7.50
N ASN A 54 4.78 -10.02 8.25
CA ASN A 54 4.81 -9.79 9.70
C ASN A 54 4.56 -8.31 10.01
N GLY A 55 5.17 -7.40 9.25
CA GLY A 55 4.92 -5.96 9.38
C GLY A 55 3.47 -5.57 9.14
N VAL A 56 2.84 -6.13 8.10
CA VAL A 56 1.41 -5.92 7.83
C VAL A 56 0.55 -6.42 8.99
N ALA A 57 0.83 -7.63 9.50
CA ALA A 57 0.08 -8.21 10.61
C ALA A 57 0.13 -7.35 11.88
N ILE A 58 1.31 -6.79 12.21
CA ILE A 58 1.50 -5.91 13.38
C ILE A 58 0.65 -4.63 13.27
N LEU A 59 0.48 -4.09 12.06
CA LEU A 59 -0.28 -2.84 11.85
C LEU A 59 -1.77 -3.03 11.57
N LEU A 60 -2.24 -4.27 11.37
CA LEU A 60 -3.66 -4.55 11.15
C LEU A 60 -4.58 -3.89 12.19
N PRO A 61 -4.32 -3.95 13.52
CA PRO A 61 -5.17 -3.30 14.52
C PRO A 61 -5.28 -1.78 14.34
N LEU A 62 -4.20 -1.11 13.91
CA LEU A 62 -4.22 0.32 13.62
C LEU A 62 -5.03 0.60 12.35
N THR A 63 -4.87 -0.24 11.34
CA THR A 63 -5.54 -0.04 10.04
C THR A 63 -7.04 -0.26 10.12
N PHE A 64 -7.53 -1.13 11.02
CA PHE A 64 -8.95 -1.25 11.29
C PHE A 64 -9.54 0.00 11.95
N GLN A 65 -8.81 0.64 12.86
CA GLN A 65 -9.22 1.93 13.44
C GLN A 65 -9.23 3.04 12.38
N LEU A 66 -8.22 3.05 11.49
CA LEU A 66 -8.21 3.99 10.36
C LEU A 66 -9.41 3.76 9.44
N ALA A 67 -9.77 2.50 9.15
CA ALA A 67 -10.88 2.15 8.27
C ALA A 67 -12.26 2.60 8.79
N GLN A 68 -12.42 2.81 10.10
CA GLN A 68 -13.64 3.34 10.70
C GLN A 68 -13.86 4.84 10.40
N THR A 69 -12.86 5.54 9.90
CA THR A 69 -12.97 6.96 9.51
C THR A 69 -13.47 7.12 8.07
N PRO A 70 -14.17 8.22 7.72
CA PRO A 70 -14.58 8.49 6.33
C PRO A 70 -13.37 8.54 5.38
N GLY A 71 -13.38 7.70 4.33
CA GLY A 71 -12.26 7.54 3.40
C GLY A 71 -11.04 6.82 3.99
N GLY A 72 -11.13 6.33 5.22
CA GLY A 72 -10.03 5.72 5.95
C GLY A 72 -9.65 4.32 5.48
N ALA A 73 -10.58 3.58 4.84
CA ALA A 73 -10.28 2.28 4.24
C ALA A 73 -9.22 2.39 3.14
N THR A 74 -9.31 3.42 2.29
CA THR A 74 -8.29 3.71 1.27
C THR A 74 -6.95 4.07 1.91
N SER A 75 -6.97 4.95 2.92
CA SER A 75 -5.78 5.33 3.67
C SER A 75 -5.09 4.12 4.35
N ALA A 76 -5.87 3.19 4.90
CA ALA A 76 -5.38 1.96 5.52
C ALA A 76 -4.68 1.04 4.51
N ILE A 77 -5.29 0.81 3.34
CA ILE A 77 -4.71 0.01 2.27
C ILE A 77 -3.42 0.65 1.73
N ILE A 78 -3.42 1.97 1.54
CA ILE A 78 -2.23 2.73 1.13
C ILE A 78 -1.09 2.52 2.13
N LEU A 79 -1.35 2.71 3.43
CA LEU A 79 -0.35 2.52 4.48
C LEU A 79 0.23 1.10 4.47
N LEU A 80 -0.63 0.07 4.42
CA LEU A 80 -0.21 -1.34 4.41
C LEU A 80 0.59 -1.70 3.16
N SER A 81 0.18 -1.18 1.99
CA SER A 81 0.87 -1.44 0.72
C SER A 81 2.27 -0.82 0.71
N CYS A 82 2.37 0.43 1.16
CA CYS A 82 3.64 1.14 1.29
C CYS A 82 4.57 0.47 2.31
N LEU A 83 4.02 0.00 3.42
CA LEU A 83 4.77 -0.74 4.42
C LEU A 83 5.32 -2.06 3.89
N TYR A 84 4.47 -2.84 3.21
CA TYR A 84 4.89 -4.10 2.63
C TYR A 84 6.06 -3.90 1.67
N TRP A 85 5.94 -2.99 0.70
CA TRP A 85 7.02 -2.68 -0.24
C TRP A 85 8.27 -2.08 0.42
N GLY A 86 8.10 -1.24 1.45
CA GLY A 86 9.22 -0.73 2.23
C GLY A 86 9.97 -1.84 2.96
N ALA A 87 9.26 -2.82 3.53
CA ALA A 87 9.86 -3.96 4.22
C ALA A 87 10.59 -4.89 3.27
N LEU A 88 10.06 -5.12 2.06
CA LEU A 88 10.76 -5.88 1.03
C LEU A 88 12.11 -5.24 0.67
N PHE A 89 12.14 -3.92 0.51
CA PHE A 89 13.39 -3.19 0.28
C PHE A 89 14.33 -3.23 1.49
N GLY A 90 13.81 -3.03 2.71
CA GLY A 90 14.61 -3.09 3.94
C GLY A 90 15.25 -4.45 4.19
N GLY A 91 14.55 -5.54 3.87
CA GLY A 91 15.04 -6.91 3.99
C GLY A 91 16.26 -7.22 3.11
N ALA A 92 16.40 -6.53 1.98
CA ALA A 92 17.59 -6.65 1.15
C ALA A 92 18.84 -6.13 1.89
N ILE A 93 18.70 -5.06 2.69
CA ILE A 93 19.82 -4.45 3.43
C ILE A 93 20.38 -5.43 4.47
N THR A 94 19.52 -6.06 5.27
CA THR A 94 19.92 -7.07 6.25
C THR A 94 20.48 -8.33 5.61
N SER A 95 19.88 -8.79 4.51
CA SER A 95 20.34 -9.97 3.79
C SER A 95 21.77 -9.80 3.27
N ILE A 96 22.10 -8.61 2.75
CA ILE A 96 23.46 -8.27 2.31
C ILE A 96 24.42 -8.22 3.50
N LEU A 97 24.03 -7.57 4.60
CA LEU A 97 24.93 -7.33 5.73
C LEU A 97 25.23 -8.61 6.53
N PHE A 98 24.24 -9.48 6.70
CA PHE A 98 24.35 -10.70 7.49
C PHE A 98 24.56 -11.97 6.67
N ASN A 99 24.57 -11.86 5.33
CA ASN A 99 24.69 -13.00 4.41
C ASN A 99 23.66 -14.11 4.71
N ILE A 100 22.47 -13.70 5.14
CA ILE A 100 21.32 -14.58 5.35
C ILE A 100 20.41 -14.37 4.15
N PRO A 101 20.03 -15.42 3.40
CA PRO A 101 19.13 -15.27 2.26
C PRO A 101 17.80 -14.65 2.70
N GLY A 102 17.37 -13.63 1.96
CA GLY A 102 16.09 -12.94 2.18
C GLY A 102 14.88 -13.80 1.81
N GLU A 103 13.69 -13.27 2.07
CA GLU A 103 12.43 -13.95 1.71
C GLU A 103 12.31 -14.11 0.18
N PRO A 104 11.91 -15.30 -0.31
CA PRO A 104 11.50 -15.46 -1.70
C PRO A 104 10.15 -14.76 -1.87
N TRP A 105 10.17 -13.61 -2.55
CA TRP A 105 9.04 -12.72 -2.80
C TRP A 105 7.76 -13.45 -3.22
#